data_AF-A0A839W1Y0-F1
#
_entry.id   AF-A0A839W1Y0-F1
#
_cell.length_a   1.000
_cell.length_b   1.000
_cell.length_c   1.000
_cell.angle_alpha   90.00
_cell.angle_beta   90.00
_cell.angle_gamma   90.00
#
_symmetry.space_group_name_H-M   'P 1'
#
loop_
_entity.id
_entity.type
_entity.pdbx_description
1 polymer ?
#
loop_
_entity_poly.entity_id
_entity_poly.type
_entity_poly.pdbx_seq_one_letter_code
_entity_poly.pdbx_strand_id
1 'polypeptide(L)' 'MRRSMAELLNELERHGVRLLPGGRLLVPGDVPAPLLMRAHRNRRALSAALAPPRG' A
#
# COMPACT_ATOMS: atom_id res chain seq x y z
N MET A 1 14.20 -5.89 -2.47
CA MET A 1 12.90 -5.93 -1.75
C MET A 1 12.41 -4.57 -1.26
N ARG A 2 13.24 -3.76 -0.55
CA ARG A 2 12.82 -2.47 0.03
C ARG A 2 12.45 -1.38 -1.02
N ARG A 3 13.17 -1.35 -2.15
CA ARG A 3 12.93 -0.40 -3.26
C ARG A 3 11.55 -0.60 -3.91
N SER A 4 11.19 -1.86 -4.17
CA SER A 4 9.91 -2.22 -4.81
C SER A 4 8.67 -1.91 -3.94
N MET A 5 8.82 -1.88 -2.61
CA MET A 5 7.71 -1.51 -1.71
C MET A 5 7.49 0.00 -1.69
N ALA A 6 8.57 0.79 -1.65
CA ALA A 6 8.48 2.25 -1.73
C ALA A 6 7.92 2.70 -3.08
N GLU A 7 8.30 2.02 -4.17
CA GLU A 7 7.74 2.26 -5.50
C GLU A 7 6.25 1.96 -5.55
N LEU A 8 5.80 0.84 -4.97
CA LEU A 8 4.38 0.49 -4.88
C LEU A 8 3.58 1.53 -4.06
N LEU A 9 4.11 1.98 -2.91
CA LEU A 9 3.49 3.01 -2.09
C LEU A 9 3.36 4.33 -2.85
N ASN A 10 4.43 4.79 -3.48
CA ASN A 10 4.40 5.99 -4.32
C ASN A 10 3.40 5.85 -5.48
N GLU A 11 3.29 4.67 -6.08
CA GLU A 11 2.35 4.42 -7.16
C GLU A 11 0.89 4.46 -6.68
N LEU A 12 0.61 3.90 -5.51
CA LEU A 12 -0.69 3.97 -4.85
C LEU A 12 -1.05 5.43 -4.50
N GLU A 13 -0.13 6.18 -3.91
CA GLU A 13 -0.33 7.58 -3.54
C GLU A 13 -0.58 8.47 -4.77
N ARG A 14 0.12 8.24 -5.88
CA ARG A 14 -0.13 8.94 -7.15
C ARG A 14 -1.55 8.74 -7.68
N HIS A 15 -2.17 7.61 -7.38
CA HIS A 15 -3.56 7.33 -7.73
C HIS A 15 -4.56 7.77 -6.64
N GLY A 16 -4.08 8.51 -5.63
CA GLY A 16 -4.88 8.95 -4.49
C GLY A 16 -5.23 7.84 -3.51
N VAL A 17 -4.68 6.63 -3.67
CA VAL A 17 -4.92 5.53 -2.74
C VAL A 17 -4.19 5.82 -1.43
N ARG A 18 -4.94 5.79 -0.32
CA ARG A 18 -4.37 6.00 1.02
C ARG A 18 -4.31 4.69 1.76
N LEU A 19 -3.15 4.38 2.33
CA LEU A 19 -2.98 3.23 3.21
C LEU A 19 -3.40 3.64 4.64
N LEU A 20 -4.38 2.92 5.19
CA LEU A 20 -4.93 3.13 6.52
C LEU A 20 -4.27 2.19 7.55
N PRO A 21 -4.31 2.55 8.84
CA PRO A 21 -3.88 1.67 9.93
C PRO A 21 -4.52 0.28 9.84
N GLY A 22 -3.69 -0.75 10.04
CA GLY A 22 -4.09 -2.16 9.90
C GLY A 22 -4.03 -2.70 8.46
N GLY A 23 -3.42 -1.95 7.53
CA GLY A 23 -3.17 -2.43 6.16
C GLY A 23 -4.41 -2.40 5.26
N ARG A 24 -5.37 -1.53 5.56
CA ARG A 24 -6.55 -1.27 4.71
C ARG A 24 -6.20 -0.21 3.66
N LEU A 25 -6.81 -0.29 2.48
CA LEU A 25 -6.62 0.69 1.41
C LEU A 25 -7.91 1.49 1.25
N LEU A 26 -7.80 2.82 1.29
CA LEU A 26 -8.86 3.73 0.90
C LEU A 26 -8.63 4.13 -0.56
N VAL A 27 -9.56 3.76 -1.44
CA VAL A 27 -9.46 3.96 -2.89
C VAL A 27 -10.52 4.97 -3.30
N PRO A 28 -10.16 6.23 -3.64
CA PRO A 28 -11.13 7.31 -3.84
C PRO A 28 -11.80 7.33 -5.22
N GLY A 29 -11.46 6.41 -6.12
CA GLY A 29 -11.99 6.37 -7.49
C GLY A 29 -11.43 5.21 -8.31
N ASP A 30 -11.32 5.41 -9.61
CA ASP A 30 -10.82 4.38 -10.52
C ASP A 30 -9.31 4.19 -10.40
N VAL A 31 -8.93 3.03 -9.86
CA VAL A 31 -7.54 2.61 -9.72
C VAL A 31 -7.35 1.32 -10.50
N PRO A 32 -6.26 1.19 -11.29
CA PRO A 32 -6.02 0.00 -12.09
C PRO A 32 -6.07 -1.27 -11.25
N ALA A 33 -6.88 -2.25 -11.66
CA ALA A 33 -6.98 -3.55 -10.99
C ALA A 33 -5.61 -4.24 -10.77
N PRO A 34 -4.62 -4.17 -11.68
CA PRO A 34 -3.29 -4.72 -11.44
C PRO A 34 -2.55 -4.06 -10.27
N LEU A 35 -2.75 -2.75 -10.04
CA LEU A 35 -2.16 -2.03 -8.91
C LEU A 35 -2.80 -2.48 -7.59
N LEU A 36 -4.13 -2.59 -7.54
CA LEU A 36 -4.86 -3.10 -6.38
C LEU A 36 -4.48 -4.55 -6.06
N MET A 37 -4.33 -5.40 -7.09
CA MET A 37 -3.88 -6.79 -6.93
C MET A 37 -2.47 -6.88 -6.34
N ARG A 38 -1.53 -6.05 -6.82
CA ARG A 38 -0.18 -5.97 -6.23
C ARG A 38 -0.23 -5.50 -4.77
N ALA A 39 -1.04 -4.49 -4.46
CA ALA A 39 -1.21 -4.02 -3.09
C ALA A 39 -1.80 -5.11 -2.18
N HIS A 40 -2.81 -5.85 -2.65
CA HIS A 40 -3.38 -6.98 -1.93
C HIS A 40 -2.37 -8.08 -1.64
N ARG A 41 -1.56 -8.49 -2.64
CA ARG A 41 -0.49 -9.49 -2.46
C ARG A 41 0.54 -9.05 -1.42
N ASN A 42 0.78 -7.74 -1.32
CA ASN A 42 1.73 -7.16 -0.39
C ASN A 42 1.09 -6.63 0.91
N ARG A 43 -0.19 -6.95 1.19
CA ARG A 43 -0.95 -6.37 2.32
C ARG A 43 -0.23 -6.51 3.66
N ARG A 44 0.38 -7.67 3.92
CA ARG A 44 1.13 -7.91 5.18
C ARG A 44 2.33 -6.97 5.31
N ALA A 45 3.12 -6.82 4.23
CA ALA A 45 4.27 -5.95 4.23
C ALA A 45 3.87 -4.47 4.29
N LEU A 46 2.79 -4.08 3.62
CA LEU A 46 2.21 -2.73 3.74
C LEU A 46 1.73 -2.44 5.17
N SER A 47 1.05 -3.39 5.80
CA SER A 47 0.62 -3.26 7.20
C SER A 47 1.81 -3.17 8.15
N ALA A 48 2.89 -3.90 7.89
CA ALA A 48 4.10 -3.86 8.70
C ALA A 48 4.86 -2.53 8.52
N ALA A 49 4.85 -1.93 7.33
CA ALA A 49 5.46 -0.63 7.07
C ALA A 49 4.77 0.53 7.80
N LEU A 50 3.48 0.39 8.11
CA LEU A 50 2.72 1.36 8.92
C LEU A 50 2.75 1.06 10.42
N ALA A 51 3.14 -0.15 10.82
CA ALA A 51 3.24 -0.46 12.23
C ALA A 51 4.42 0.33 12.81
N PRO A 52 4.23 1.09 13.92
CA PRO A 52 5.36 1.68 14.62
C PRO A 52 6.34 0.56 15.00
N PRO A 53 7.67 0.83 15.02
CA PRO A 53 8.62 -0.14 15.50
C PRO A 53 8.19 -0.53 16.92
N ARG A 54 7.90 -1.81 17.13
CA ARG A 54 7.62 -2.34 18.46
C ARG A 54 8.94 -2.26 19.25
N GLY A 55 9.11 -1.17 19.98
CA GLY A 55 10.10 -1.02 21.05
C GLY A 55 9.52 -1.54 22.36
#